data_AF-A0AAD7B906-F1
#
_entry.id   AF-A0AAD7B906-F1
#
_cell.length_a   1.000
_cell.length_b   1.000
_cell.length_c   1.000
_cell.angle_alpha   90.00
_cell.angle_beta   90.00
_cell.angle_gamma   90.00
#
_symmetry.space_group_name_H-M   'P 1'
#
loop_
_entity.id
_entity.type
_entity.pdbx_description
1 polymer ?
#
loop_
_entity_poly.entity_id
_entity_poly.type
_entity_poly.pdbx_seq_one_letter_code
_entity_poly.pdbx_strand_id
1 'polypeptide(L)'
;LGLSREHSGNLDLSMNTMDSVLGVLEAVHGDTPTCHYSWEATVVAVGAFRSDNYHGLPIVQTQTCKSEKGAGFATLLQSVLEQWKLHGAPENGPVWVVSYDGDSVFQEGGFRILMCNELAPPSKLYEKLAGCEGLNLQCSDGEQVSAPDTKHVTKRGWPFYLINPC
;
A
#
# COMPACT_ATOMS: atom_id res chain seq x y z
N LEU A 1 -1.16 -0.43 20.55
CA LEU A 1 -0.21 -0.10 19.46
C LEU A 1 1.14 0.15 20.13
N GLY A 2 2.21 -0.46 19.61
CA GLY A 2 3.60 -0.41 20.09
C GLY A 2 4.41 0.68 19.40
N LEU A 3 5.64 0.39 18.98
CA LEU A 3 6.54 1.36 18.35
C LEU A 3 6.25 1.54 16.86
N SER A 4 6.49 2.76 16.35
CA SER A 4 6.31 3.11 14.95
C SER A 4 7.36 2.42 14.06
N ARG A 5 6.93 1.76 12.98
CA ARG A 5 7.79 1.09 11.99
C ARG A 5 8.87 2.02 11.45
N GLU A 6 8.50 3.27 11.20
CA GLU A 6 9.35 4.29 10.58
C GLU A 6 10.61 4.58 11.39
N HIS A 7 10.56 4.37 12.70
CA HIS A 7 11.63 4.74 13.62
C HIS A 7 12.17 3.57 14.45
N SER A 8 11.55 2.40 14.38
CA SER A 8 11.97 1.23 15.16
C SER A 8 12.96 0.34 14.44
N GLY A 9 13.26 0.59 13.16
CA GLY A 9 14.05 -0.31 12.31
C GLY A 9 15.50 -0.55 12.77
N ASN A 10 16.07 0.37 13.56
CA ASN A 10 17.43 0.26 14.09
C ASN A 10 17.48 -0.27 15.53
N LEU A 11 16.34 -0.64 16.10
CA LEU A 11 16.24 -1.12 17.49
C LEU A 11 16.17 -2.65 17.52
N ASP A 12 16.83 -3.25 18.49
CA ASP A 12 16.60 -4.67 18.83
C ASP A 12 15.30 -4.80 19.62
N LEU A 13 14.20 -4.96 18.88
CA LEU A 13 12.86 -5.12 19.45
C LEU A 13 12.63 -6.48 20.10
N SER A 14 13.60 -7.40 20.02
CA SER A 14 13.50 -8.68 20.74
C SER A 14 13.63 -8.50 22.24
N MET A 15 14.28 -7.42 22.69
CA MET A 15 14.45 -7.04 24.10
C MET A 15 14.98 -8.18 24.99
N ASN A 16 15.82 -9.05 24.42
CA ASN A 16 16.32 -10.24 25.11
C ASN A 16 17.52 -9.95 26.04
N THR A 17 18.05 -8.73 26.02
CA THR A 17 19.16 -8.30 26.88
C THR A 17 18.83 -6.98 27.55
N MET A 18 19.50 -6.68 28.67
CA MET A 18 19.34 -5.38 29.33
C MET A 18 19.75 -4.23 28.41
N ASP A 19 20.79 -4.42 27.59
CA ASP A 19 21.24 -3.41 26.65
C ASP A 19 20.20 -3.11 25.57
N SER A 20 19.49 -4.11 25.05
CA SER A 20 18.42 -3.87 24.07
C SER A 20 17.19 -3.22 24.71
N VAL A 21 16.86 -3.56 25.96
CA VAL A 21 15.81 -2.87 26.72
C VAL A 21 16.17 -1.40 26.96
N LEU A 22 17.38 -1.12 27.45
CA LEU A 22 17.83 0.25 27.70
C LEU A 22 17.97 1.05 26.41
N GLY A 23 18.41 0.42 25.32
CA GLY A 23 18.48 1.05 24.00
C GLY A 23 17.11 1.47 23.49
N VAL A 24 16.08 0.64 23.65
CA VAL A 24 14.71 1.02 23.30
C VAL A 24 14.18 2.11 24.24
N LEU A 25 14.46 2.01 25.55
CA LEU A 25 14.03 3.03 26.52
C LEU A 25 14.59 4.41 26.15
N GLU A 26 15.89 4.48 25.88
CA GLU A 26 16.56 5.72 25.47
C GLU A 26 16.00 6.24 24.13
N ALA A 27 15.77 5.35 23.17
CA ALA A 27 15.21 5.76 21.88
C ALA A 27 13.79 6.36 22.00
N VAL A 28 12.99 5.93 22.98
CA VAL A 28 11.60 6.39 23.16
C VAL A 28 11.48 7.53 24.17
N HIS A 29 12.29 7.52 25.24
CA HIS A 29 12.14 8.40 26.40
C HIS A 29 13.41 9.18 26.78
N GLY A 30 14.51 8.99 26.05
CA GLY A 30 15.73 9.75 26.26
C GLY A 30 15.55 11.24 26.02
N ASP A 31 16.59 12.02 26.28
CA ASP A 31 16.55 13.49 26.15
C ASP A 31 16.29 13.93 24.69
N THR A 32 16.64 13.09 23.71
CA THR A 32 16.34 13.28 22.29
C THR A 32 15.73 12.00 21.73
N PRO A 33 14.40 11.82 21.85
CA PRO A 33 13.74 10.62 21.35
C PRO A 33 13.94 10.46 19.85
N THR A 34 14.30 9.24 19.44
CA THR A 34 14.49 8.86 18.04
C THR A 34 13.45 7.87 17.55
N CYS A 35 12.63 7.33 18.48
CA CYS A 35 11.54 6.41 18.21
C CYS A 35 10.25 6.90 18.86
N HIS A 36 9.11 6.69 18.19
CA HIS A 36 7.81 7.15 18.66
C HIS A 36 6.85 5.98 18.89
N TYR A 37 5.88 6.21 19.78
CA TYR A 37 4.70 5.36 19.84
C TYR A 37 3.87 5.52 18.56
N SER A 38 3.29 4.41 18.13
CA SER A 38 2.37 4.40 17.00
C SER A 38 0.97 4.84 17.41
N TRP A 39 0.32 5.58 16.53
CA TRP A 39 -1.06 6.05 16.69
C TRP A 39 -2.04 5.27 15.83
N GLU A 40 -1.59 4.77 14.69
CA GLU A 40 -2.41 4.02 13.74
C GLU A 40 -1.66 2.77 13.26
N ALA A 41 -2.38 1.90 12.56
CA ALA A 41 -1.81 0.76 11.89
C ALA A 41 -2.21 0.77 10.41
N THR A 42 -1.20 0.66 9.54
CA THR A 42 -1.38 0.34 8.13
C THR A 42 -1.62 -1.15 8.01
N VAL A 43 -2.82 -1.53 7.55
CA VAL A 43 -3.20 -2.92 7.30
C VAL A 43 -3.34 -3.13 5.81
N VAL A 44 -2.67 -4.17 5.29
CA VAL A 44 -2.86 -4.65 3.93
C VAL A 44 -3.64 -5.94 3.99
N ALA A 45 -4.75 -5.99 3.25
CA ALA A 45 -5.56 -7.18 3.11
C ALA A 45 -5.69 -7.54 1.63
N VAL A 46 -5.81 -8.85 1.37
CA VAL A 46 -6.08 -9.37 0.02
C VAL A 46 -7.46 -10.00 -0.01
N GLY A 47 -8.25 -9.66 -1.03
CA GLY A 47 -9.55 -10.26 -1.31
C GLY A 47 -9.54 -10.88 -2.70
N ALA A 48 -10.21 -12.03 -2.84
CA ALA A 48 -10.34 -12.70 -4.13
C ALA A 48 -11.60 -12.23 -4.87
N PHE A 49 -11.49 -12.09 -6.20
CA PHE A 49 -12.65 -11.87 -7.08
C PHE A 49 -13.40 -13.19 -7.29
N ARG A 50 -14.28 -13.55 -6.35
CA ARG A 50 -15.14 -14.75 -6.43
C ARG A 50 -16.44 -14.54 -5.65
N SER A 51 -17.43 -15.40 -5.90
CA SER A 51 -18.76 -15.31 -5.28
C SER A 51 -18.78 -15.76 -3.81
N ASP A 52 -17.80 -16.52 -3.36
CA ASP A 52 -17.69 -17.10 -2.02
C ASP A 52 -16.32 -16.83 -1.40
N ASN A 53 -16.23 -16.82 -0.06
CA ASN A 53 -14.96 -16.61 0.66
C ASN A 53 -14.14 -15.41 0.15
N TYR A 54 -14.81 -14.30 -0.18
CA TYR A 54 -14.21 -13.06 -0.71
C TYR A 54 -13.80 -12.08 0.42
N HIS A 55 -13.81 -12.55 1.67
CA HIS A 55 -13.41 -11.75 2.81
C HIS A 55 -11.96 -11.29 2.66
N GLY A 56 -11.70 -10.02 2.98
CA GLY A 56 -10.33 -9.51 3.01
C GLY A 56 -9.53 -10.27 4.07
N LEU A 57 -8.44 -10.91 3.65
CA LEU A 57 -7.49 -11.59 4.50
C LEU A 57 -6.35 -10.61 4.82
N PRO A 58 -6.22 -10.12 6.06
CA PRO A 58 -5.08 -9.29 6.44
C PRO A 58 -3.79 -10.11 6.32
N ILE A 59 -2.84 -9.61 5.52
CA ILE A 59 -1.54 -10.26 5.32
C ILE A 59 -0.38 -9.45 5.90
N VAL A 60 -0.58 -8.14 6.09
CA VAL A 60 0.40 -7.26 6.71
C VAL A 60 -0.33 -6.32 7.66
N GLN A 61 0.23 -6.19 8.86
CA GLN A 61 -0.12 -5.14 9.80
C GLN A 61 1.18 -4.48 10.25
N THR A 62 1.26 -3.18 10.04
CA THR A 62 2.41 -2.39 10.47
C THR A 62 1.93 -1.13 11.14
N GLN A 63 2.72 -0.63 12.08
CA GLN A 63 2.29 0.43 12.99
C GLN A 63 2.97 1.74 12.59
N THR A 64 2.23 2.85 12.63
CA THR A 64 2.73 4.17 12.19
C THR A 64 2.47 5.24 13.24
N CYS A 65 3.42 6.16 13.40
CA CYS A 65 3.21 7.42 14.13
C CYS A 65 2.74 8.57 13.21
N LYS A 66 2.15 8.26 12.05
CA LYS A 66 1.70 9.22 11.02
C LYS A 66 2.80 10.05 10.36
N SER A 67 4.06 9.68 10.56
CA SER A 67 5.20 10.30 9.87
C SER A 67 5.55 9.60 8.56
N GLU A 68 4.81 8.54 8.18
CA GLU A 68 5.01 7.84 6.92
C GLU A 68 4.87 8.82 5.75
N LYS A 69 5.78 8.69 4.78
CA LYS A 69 5.76 9.45 3.54
C LYS A 69 5.41 8.53 2.38
N GLY A 70 4.92 9.09 1.27
CA GLY A 70 4.51 8.28 0.12
C GLY A 70 5.60 7.36 -0.40
N ALA A 71 6.88 7.77 -0.34
CA ALA A 71 8.01 6.91 -0.68
C ALA A 71 8.14 5.68 0.25
N GLY A 72 7.93 5.85 1.57
CA GLY A 72 7.95 4.74 2.52
C GLY A 72 6.80 3.76 2.29
N PHE A 73 5.60 4.29 2.03
CA PHE A 73 4.45 3.47 1.65
C PHE A 73 4.67 2.75 0.31
N ALA A 74 5.28 3.40 -0.67
CA ALA A 74 5.65 2.78 -1.95
C ALA A 74 6.58 1.58 -1.74
N THR A 75 7.60 1.70 -0.88
CA THR A 75 8.48 0.58 -0.53
C THR A 75 7.70 -0.56 0.12
N LEU A 76 6.82 -0.26 1.07
CA LEU A 76 5.96 -1.27 1.71
C LEU A 76 5.07 -1.99 0.68
N LEU A 77 4.41 -1.23 -0.20
CA LEU A 77 3.53 -1.76 -1.22
C LEU A 77 4.30 -2.63 -2.23
N GLN A 78 5.47 -2.17 -2.68
CA GLN A 78 6.34 -2.93 -3.58
C GLN A 78 6.74 -4.27 -2.94
N SER A 79 7.20 -4.25 -1.68
CA SER A 79 7.56 -5.47 -0.96
C SER A 79 6.37 -6.42 -0.82
N VAL A 80 5.17 -5.91 -0.53
CA VAL A 80 3.95 -6.74 -0.48
C VAL A 80 3.67 -7.42 -1.81
N LEU A 81 3.71 -6.69 -2.92
CA LEU A 81 3.42 -7.23 -4.26
C LEU A 81 4.44 -8.29 -4.67
N GLU A 82 5.72 -8.06 -4.38
CA GLU A 82 6.81 -9.00 -4.62
C GLU A 82 6.64 -10.28 -3.79
N GLN A 83 6.41 -10.15 -2.48
CA GLN A 83 6.20 -11.30 -1.60
C GLN A 83 4.92 -12.06 -1.96
N TRP A 84 3.85 -11.36 -2.35
CA TRP A 84 2.63 -12.01 -2.83
C TRP A 84 2.90 -12.82 -4.11
N LYS A 85 3.62 -12.25 -5.08
CA LYS A 85 3.98 -12.95 -6.32
C LYS A 85 4.73 -14.26 -6.05
N LEU A 86 5.60 -14.28 -5.03
CA LEU A 86 6.38 -15.45 -4.66
C LEU A 86 5.59 -16.48 -3.84
N HIS A 87 4.79 -16.03 -2.88
CA HIS A 87 4.22 -16.90 -1.86
C HIS A 87 2.69 -17.04 -1.93
N GLY A 88 1.96 -15.98 -2.28
CA GLY A 88 0.50 -15.99 -2.34
C GLY A 88 -0.04 -16.42 -3.70
N ALA A 89 0.56 -15.92 -4.78
CA ALA A 89 0.07 -16.09 -6.13
C ALA A 89 0.02 -17.54 -6.65
N PRO A 90 0.96 -18.45 -6.30
CA PRO A 90 0.88 -19.85 -6.74
C PRO A 90 -0.42 -20.56 -6.34
N GLU A 91 -1.00 -20.19 -5.20
CA GLU A 91 -2.22 -20.82 -4.68
C GLU A 91 -3.48 -19.96 -4.89
N ASN A 92 -3.32 -18.64 -4.89
CA ASN A 92 -4.45 -17.69 -4.85
C ASN A 92 -4.59 -16.84 -6.12
N GLY A 93 -3.66 -16.96 -7.06
CA GLY A 93 -3.60 -16.13 -8.26
C GLY A 93 -2.91 -14.77 -8.05
N PRO A 94 -2.59 -14.08 -9.16
CA PRO A 94 -1.88 -12.81 -9.10
C PRO A 94 -2.78 -11.67 -8.61
N VAL A 95 -2.18 -10.62 -8.05
CA VAL A 95 -2.88 -9.36 -7.78
C VAL A 95 -3.18 -8.67 -9.10
N TRP A 96 -4.44 -8.23 -9.27
CA TRP A 96 -4.88 -7.47 -10.45
C TRP A 96 -5.11 -5.99 -10.14
N VAL A 97 -5.62 -5.70 -8.94
CA VAL A 97 -5.97 -4.36 -8.51
C VAL A 97 -5.43 -4.09 -7.12
N VAL A 98 -5.01 -2.85 -6.89
CA VAL A 98 -4.67 -2.34 -5.56
C VAL A 98 -5.57 -1.17 -5.24
N SER A 99 -6.21 -1.24 -4.07
CA SER A 99 -7.08 -0.19 -3.54
C SER A 99 -6.54 0.32 -2.22
N TYR A 100 -6.70 1.61 -1.98
CA TYR A 100 -6.26 2.31 -0.77
C TYR A 100 -7.23 3.44 -0.42
N ASP A 101 -7.21 3.86 0.86
CA ASP A 101 -7.97 5.01 1.36
C ASP A 101 -7.51 6.31 0.67
N GLY A 102 -8.34 7.34 0.70
CA GLY A 102 -8.04 8.67 0.17
C GLY A 102 -6.91 9.44 0.86
N ASP A 103 -6.12 8.83 1.74
CA ASP A 103 -4.96 9.47 2.37
C ASP A 103 -3.90 9.87 1.32
N SER A 104 -3.31 11.06 1.48
CA SER A 104 -2.32 11.60 0.52
C SER A 104 -1.05 10.75 0.46
N VAL A 105 -0.64 10.11 1.56
CA VAL A 105 0.53 9.23 1.62
C VAL A 105 0.30 7.99 0.75
N PHE A 106 -0.89 7.40 0.84
CA PHE A 106 -1.26 6.24 0.03
C PHE A 106 -1.42 6.60 -1.44
N GLN A 107 -1.99 7.77 -1.75
CA GLN A 107 -2.07 8.27 -3.13
C GLN A 107 -0.69 8.48 -3.74
N GLU A 108 0.22 9.16 -3.04
CA GLU A 108 1.57 9.41 -3.55
C GLU A 108 2.34 8.09 -3.74
N GLY A 109 2.30 7.19 -2.75
CA GLY A 109 3.01 5.91 -2.85
C GLY A 109 2.38 4.97 -3.89
N GLY A 110 1.05 4.93 -3.97
CA GLY A 110 0.31 4.20 -4.98
C GLY A 110 0.61 4.71 -6.39
N PHE A 111 0.65 6.02 -6.60
CA PHE A 111 1.02 6.60 -7.90
C PHE A 111 2.44 6.18 -8.33
N ARG A 112 3.41 6.22 -7.42
CA ARG A 112 4.80 5.82 -7.70
C ARG A 112 4.93 4.36 -8.17
N ILE A 113 4.09 3.45 -7.68
CA ILE A 113 4.20 2.00 -7.93
C ILE A 113 3.22 1.51 -8.99
N LEU A 114 2.01 2.06 -9.03
CA LEU A 114 0.88 1.57 -9.83
C LEU A 114 0.66 2.38 -11.11
N MET A 115 1.45 3.43 -11.34
CA MET A 115 1.42 4.26 -12.56
C MET A 115 2.83 4.43 -13.15
N CYS A 116 3.75 3.51 -12.87
CA CYS A 116 5.14 3.62 -13.28
C CYS A 116 5.39 3.18 -14.73
N ASN A 117 4.48 2.42 -15.32
CA ASN A 117 4.56 1.92 -16.68
C ASN A 117 3.26 2.23 -17.44
N GLU A 118 3.35 2.27 -18.76
CA GLU A 118 2.19 2.24 -19.65
C GLU A 118 1.99 0.80 -20.15
N LEU A 119 0.74 0.36 -20.24
CA LEU A 119 0.40 -0.98 -20.71
C LEU A 119 0.93 -1.18 -22.14
N ALA A 120 1.67 -2.27 -22.34
CA ALA A 120 2.23 -2.60 -23.64
C ALA A 120 1.15 -3.19 -24.57
N PRO A 121 1.17 -2.91 -25.89
CA PRO A 121 0.21 -3.46 -26.84
C PRO A 121 0.00 -4.99 -26.80
N PRO A 122 1.04 -5.82 -26.54
CA PRO A 122 0.86 -7.27 -26.42
C PRO A 122 0.13 -7.73 -25.13
N SER A 123 -0.14 -6.83 -24.18
CA SER A 123 -0.84 -7.16 -22.94
C SER A 123 -2.31 -7.46 -23.20
N LYS A 124 -2.83 -8.52 -22.58
CA LYS A 124 -4.26 -8.83 -22.58
C LYS A 124 -5.11 -7.72 -21.93
N LEU A 125 -4.51 -6.97 -20.99
CA LEU A 125 -5.18 -5.84 -20.37
C LEU A 125 -5.23 -4.64 -21.33
N TYR A 126 -4.15 -4.39 -22.08
CA TYR A 126 -4.13 -3.38 -23.14
C TYR A 126 -5.21 -3.66 -24.20
N GLU A 127 -5.31 -4.90 -24.70
CA GLU A 127 -6.33 -5.28 -25.69
C GLU A 127 -7.76 -4.90 -25.27
N LYS A 128 -8.04 -4.93 -23.95
CA LYS A 128 -9.35 -4.57 -23.40
C LYS A 128 -9.52 -3.07 -23.21
N LEU A 129 -8.47 -2.36 -22.81
CA LEU A 129 -8.55 -0.96 -22.40
C LEU A 129 -8.23 0.03 -23.53
N ALA A 130 -7.43 -0.35 -24.53
CA ALA A 130 -6.95 0.56 -25.56
C ALA A 130 -8.06 1.18 -26.42
N GLY A 131 -9.21 0.50 -26.53
CA GLY A 131 -10.40 1.04 -27.20
C GLY A 131 -11.30 1.91 -26.32
N CYS A 132 -11.00 2.04 -25.03
CA CYS A 132 -11.79 2.80 -24.07
C CYS A 132 -11.17 4.19 -23.86
N GLU A 133 -11.54 5.12 -24.73
CA GLU A 133 -11.06 6.50 -24.67
C GLU A 133 -11.31 7.14 -23.29
N GLY A 134 -10.29 7.84 -22.78
CA GLY A 134 -10.31 8.47 -21.46
C GLY A 134 -9.99 7.54 -20.29
N LEU A 135 -9.86 6.22 -20.50
CA LEU A 135 -9.33 5.33 -19.48
C LEU A 135 -7.81 5.38 -19.42
N ASN A 136 -7.29 5.35 -18.20
CA ASN A 136 -5.86 5.32 -17.94
C ASN A 136 -5.25 3.98 -18.38
N LEU A 137 -4.16 4.04 -19.16
CA LEU A 137 -3.36 2.88 -19.56
C LEU A 137 -2.12 2.68 -18.68
N GLN A 138 -1.93 3.48 -17.63
CA GLN A 138 -0.81 3.30 -16.71
C GLN A 138 -1.07 2.18 -15.69
N CYS A 139 -0.01 1.44 -15.36
CA CYS A 139 -0.03 0.32 -14.43
C CYS A 139 1.31 0.18 -13.68
N SER A 140 1.38 -0.81 -12.79
CA SER A 140 2.65 -1.27 -12.21
C SER A 140 3.48 -2.10 -13.20
N ASP A 141 4.69 -2.47 -12.81
CA ASP A 141 5.55 -3.44 -13.51
C ASP A 141 4.91 -4.83 -13.69
N GLY A 142 4.01 -5.21 -12.78
CA GLY A 142 3.25 -6.45 -12.87
C GLY A 142 1.89 -6.32 -13.54
N GLU A 143 1.61 -5.19 -14.21
CA GLU A 143 0.30 -4.83 -14.77
C GLU A 143 -0.83 -4.72 -13.73
N GLN A 144 -0.50 -4.50 -12.45
CA GLN A 144 -1.52 -4.16 -11.43
C GLN A 144 -2.02 -2.74 -11.68
N VAL A 145 -3.34 -2.56 -11.57
CA VAL A 145 -3.97 -1.24 -11.72
C VAL A 145 -4.35 -0.64 -10.36
N SER A 146 -4.31 0.68 -10.29
CA SER A 146 -4.76 1.43 -9.11
C SER A 146 -6.26 1.66 -9.16
N ALA A 147 -6.98 1.27 -8.10
CA ALA A 147 -8.40 1.56 -7.93
C ALA A 147 -8.63 2.21 -6.55
N PRO A 148 -8.37 3.52 -6.40
CA PRO A 148 -8.61 4.22 -5.13
C PRO A 148 -10.09 4.17 -4.76
N ASP A 149 -10.38 4.11 -3.46
CA ASP A 149 -11.75 3.97 -2.97
C ASP A 149 -12.60 5.20 -3.35
N THR A 150 -13.58 4.96 -4.23
CA THR A 150 -14.44 5.98 -4.83
C THR A 150 -15.22 6.78 -3.79
N LYS A 151 -15.48 6.23 -2.59
CA LYS A 151 -16.17 6.95 -1.52
C LYS A 151 -15.42 8.21 -1.11
N HIS A 152 -14.08 8.22 -1.17
CA HIS A 152 -13.27 9.39 -0.82
C HIS A 152 -13.29 10.45 -1.92
N VAL A 153 -13.39 10.03 -3.18
CA VAL A 153 -13.58 10.94 -4.32
C VAL A 153 -14.94 11.63 -4.22
N THR A 154 -16.00 10.87 -3.93
CA THR A 154 -17.36 11.41 -3.76
C THR A 154 -17.46 12.38 -2.59
N LYS A 155 -16.86 12.05 -1.44
CA LYS A 155 -16.85 12.93 -0.25
C LYS A 155 -16.14 14.26 -0.50
N ARG A 156 -15.13 14.30 -1.38
CA ARG A 156 -14.40 15.52 -1.77
C ARG A 156 -15.18 16.43 -2.72
N GLY A 157 -16.42 16.07 -3.05
CA GLY A 157 -17.31 16.89 -3.86
C GLY A 157 -16.96 16.89 -5.35
N TRP A 158 -16.14 15.93 -5.82
CA TRP A 158 -15.95 15.76 -7.26
C TRP A 158 -17.23 15.11 -7.81
N PRO A 159 -18.02 15.80 -8.65
CA PRO A 159 -19.16 15.17 -9.28
C PRO A 159 -18.61 14.11 -10.23
N PHE A 160 -19.17 12.90 -10.20
CA PHE A 160 -18.93 11.83 -11.16
C PHE A 160 -19.26 12.32 -12.59
N TYR A 161 -18.34 13.07 -13.20
CA TYR A 161 -18.29 13.40 -14.62
C TYR A 161 -16.88 13.03 -15.10
N LEU A 162 -16.59 11.73 -15.11
CA LEU A 162 -15.61 11.15 -16.03
C LEU A 162 -16.37 10.45 -17.16
N ILE A 163 -17.22 11.23 -17.82
CA ILE A 163 -17.49 11.14 -19.25
C ILE A 163 -17.59 12.60 -19.65
N ASN A 164 -16.52 13.18 -20.20
CA ASN A 164 -16.66 14.38 -21.00
C ASN A 164 -16.53 13.94 -22.45
N PRO A 165 -17.57 14.14 -23.28
CA PRO A 165 -17.49 13.96 -24.71
C PRO A 165 -16.68 15.14 -25.27
N CYS A 166 -15.52 14.87 -25.87
CA CYS A 166 -14.88 15.68 -26.91
C CYS A 166 -13.62 14.96 -27.38
#